data_AF-A0A5M8PZ71-F1
#
_entry.id   AF-A0A5M8PZ71-F1
#
_cell.length_a   1.000
_cell.length_b   1.000
_cell.length_c   1.000
_cell.angle_alpha   90.00
_cell.angle_beta   90.00
_cell.angle_gamma   90.00
#
_symmetry.space_group_name_H-M   'P 1'
#
loop_
_entity.id
_entity.type
_entity.pdbx_description
1 polymer ?
#
loop_
_entity_poly.entity_id
_entity_poly.type
_entity_poly.pdbx_seq_one_letter_code
_entity_poly.pdbx_strand_id
1 'polypeptide(L)'
;MRTFHWSLLGLLFQIFTFTSAIPVNTIFISRRSRYCANAPTTAAGTLLPRSALRPLTPRTKPLSSVVSSNIWCAAGSRTYVVTTLTPAVEGSAILLLLDSAYTSVMTHLNLHGDGLIPGGVFKWAGSDGTGLKMLNANSHQLTWGVLGAAINVLGQEMLRLGTGGLRGYFTIVDGETEVGTGLVFDGWELRLRG
;
A
#
# COMPACT_ATOMS: atom_id res chain seq x y z
N MET A 1 83.01 0.96 -20.81
CA MET A 1 82.58 2.26 -21.37
C MET A 1 81.10 2.39 -21.06
N ARG A 2 80.65 3.09 -19.99
CA ARG A 2 80.12 4.49 -19.98
C ARG A 2 79.38 4.82 -21.28
N THR A 3 78.09 5.14 -21.33
CA THR A 3 77.32 6.27 -20.71
C THR A 3 75.80 5.97 -20.83
N PHE A 4 74.90 6.21 -19.87
CA PHE A 4 74.26 7.46 -19.37
C PHE A 4 73.39 8.28 -20.38
N HIS A 5 72.15 8.55 -19.92
CA HIS A 5 71.27 9.72 -20.14
C HIS A 5 70.00 9.68 -21.06
N TRP A 6 68.83 9.66 -20.38
CA TRP A 6 67.70 10.64 -20.38
C TRP A 6 66.71 10.79 -21.57
N SER A 7 65.45 10.42 -21.28
CA SER A 7 64.21 11.22 -21.32
C SER A 7 63.90 12.21 -22.46
N LEU A 8 62.76 12.02 -23.17
CA LEU A 8 61.86 13.08 -23.69
C LEU A 8 60.56 12.42 -24.23
N LEU A 9 59.40 12.52 -23.55
CA LEU A 9 58.35 13.57 -23.65
C LEU A 9 57.54 13.56 -24.98
N GLY A 10 56.22 13.36 -24.87
CA GLY A 10 55.24 13.53 -25.96
C GLY A 10 53.95 12.73 -25.75
N LEU A 11 53.12 13.01 -24.73
CA LEU A 11 51.87 13.79 -24.85
C LEU A 11 50.89 13.27 -25.92
N LEU A 12 49.89 12.48 -25.50
CA LEU A 12 48.56 12.50 -26.13
C LEU A 12 47.49 12.42 -25.03
N PHE A 13 46.88 13.58 -24.84
CA PHE A 13 45.88 13.95 -23.85
C PHE A 13 44.48 13.66 -24.44
N GLN A 14 43.58 13.16 -23.59
CA GLN A 14 42.10 13.29 -23.65
C GLN A 14 41.40 12.43 -24.72
N ILE A 15 40.31 11.72 -24.42
CA ILE A 15 39.03 12.28 -23.95
C ILE A 15 38.36 11.31 -22.94
N PHE A 16 38.34 11.66 -21.65
CA PHE A 16 37.30 11.17 -20.75
C PHE A 16 36.11 12.11 -20.93
N THR A 17 35.09 11.69 -21.67
CA THR A 17 33.79 12.36 -21.63
C THR A 17 33.19 12.08 -20.25
N PHE A 18 33.42 12.98 -19.30
CA PHE A 18 32.56 13.08 -18.14
C PHE A 18 31.19 13.54 -18.62
N THR A 19 30.32 12.57 -18.92
CA THR A 19 28.89 12.83 -19.04
C THR A 19 28.41 13.16 -17.64
N SER A 20 28.52 14.42 -17.24
CA SER A 20 27.83 14.92 -16.06
C SER A 20 26.33 14.83 -16.36
N ALA A 21 25.70 13.75 -15.89
CA ALA A 21 24.26 13.70 -15.78
C ALA A 21 23.87 14.86 -14.85
N ILE A 22 23.33 15.91 -15.43
CA ILE A 22 22.73 17.00 -14.67
C ILE A 22 21.57 16.36 -13.90
N PRO A 23 21.54 16.39 -12.56
CA PRO A 23 20.36 15.98 -11.84
C PRO A 23 19.24 16.93 -12.27
N VAL A 24 18.27 16.39 -13.01
CA VAL A 24 17.02 17.11 -13.25
C VAL A 24 16.47 17.40 -11.86
N ASN A 25 16.41 18.68 -11.50
CA ASN A 25 15.63 19.15 -10.37
C ASN A 25 14.17 18.81 -10.70
N THR A 26 13.77 17.60 -10.36
CA THR A 26 12.38 17.17 -10.42
C THR A 26 11.65 18.09 -9.46
N ILE A 27 10.86 19.00 -10.01
CA ILE A 27 9.84 19.71 -9.26
C ILE A 27 8.92 18.61 -8.73
N PHE A 28 9.17 18.15 -7.51
CA PHE A 28 8.21 17.35 -6.78
C PHE A 28 7.04 18.28 -6.52
N ILE A 29 6.03 18.20 -7.39
CA ILE A 29 4.71 18.72 -7.08
C ILE A 29 4.29 17.95 -5.83
N SER A 30 4.50 18.55 -4.66
CA SER A 30 4.08 17.99 -3.39
C SER A 30 2.60 17.70 -3.54
N ARG A 31 2.24 16.41 -3.52
CA ARG A 31 0.85 15.98 -3.56
C ARG A 31 0.17 16.70 -2.40
N ARG A 32 -0.86 17.52 -2.67
CA ARG A 32 -1.60 18.23 -1.60
C ARG A 32 -1.85 17.24 -0.48
N SER A 33 -1.34 17.53 0.72
CA SER A 33 -1.46 16.64 1.87
C SER A 33 -2.93 16.31 2.07
N ARG A 34 -3.31 15.06 1.80
CA ARG A 34 -4.64 14.56 2.09
C ARG A 34 -4.63 14.00 3.51
N TYR A 35 -5.65 14.31 4.29
CA TYR A 35 -5.75 13.88 5.68
C TYR A 35 -6.49 12.54 5.78
N CYS A 36 -6.15 11.76 6.80
CA CYS A 36 -6.76 10.46 7.05
C CYS A 36 -8.19 10.62 7.56
N ALA A 37 -9.16 9.88 7.01
CA ALA A 37 -10.55 9.88 7.45
C ALA A 37 -10.71 9.38 8.91
N ASN A 38 -9.85 8.47 9.35
CA ASN A 38 -9.81 7.94 10.72
C ASN A 38 -8.92 8.74 11.68
N ALA A 39 -8.15 9.69 11.17
CA ALA A 39 -7.33 10.61 11.96
C ALA A 39 -7.26 11.97 11.24
N PRO A 40 -8.31 12.81 11.35
CA PRO A 40 -8.48 14.00 10.51
C PRO A 40 -7.37 15.05 10.60
N THR A 41 -6.56 15.02 11.65
CA THR A 41 -5.41 15.90 11.87
C THR A 41 -4.08 15.29 11.40
N THR A 42 -4.09 14.05 10.91
CA THR A 42 -2.91 13.33 10.44
C THR A 42 -2.85 13.38 8.91
N ALA A 43 -1.74 13.89 8.38
CA ALA A 43 -1.48 13.82 6.95
C ALA A 43 -1.17 12.38 6.55
N ALA A 44 -1.81 11.88 5.49
CA ALA A 44 -1.55 10.54 4.97
C ALA A 44 -0.08 10.38 4.56
N GLY A 45 0.51 9.21 4.85
CA GLY A 45 1.93 8.94 4.62
C GLY A 45 2.84 9.39 5.78
N THR A 46 2.31 10.10 6.77
CA THR A 46 3.05 10.37 8.02
C THR A 46 2.80 9.27 9.05
N LEU A 47 3.68 9.15 10.05
CA LEU A 47 3.51 8.17 11.12
C LEU A 47 2.27 8.52 11.94
N LEU A 48 1.26 7.64 11.93
CA LEU A 48 0.09 7.77 12.80
C LEU A 48 0.37 7.05 14.13
N PRO A 49 0.50 7.75 15.27
CA PRO A 49 0.66 7.09 16.56
C PRO A 49 -0.59 6.27 16.90
N ARG A 50 -0.42 5.10 17.53
CA ARG A 50 -1.56 4.28 17.98
C ARG A 50 -2.47 5.03 18.96
N SER A 51 -1.91 5.94 19.76
CA SER A 51 -2.64 6.80 20.70
C SER A 51 -3.48 7.89 20.03
N ALA A 52 -3.24 8.21 18.76
CA ALA A 52 -3.96 9.25 18.03
C ALA A 52 -5.25 8.73 17.36
N LEU A 53 -5.51 7.42 17.44
CA LEU A 53 -6.73 6.82 16.91
C LEU A 53 -7.97 7.29 17.69
N ARG A 54 -9.00 7.69 16.95
CA ARG A 54 -10.32 7.94 17.52
C ARG A 54 -11.15 6.65 17.55
N PRO A 55 -12.06 6.47 18.53
CA PRO A 55 -13.02 5.38 18.51
C PRO A 55 -13.83 5.40 17.20
N LEU A 56 -13.98 4.24 16.57
CA LEU A 56 -14.80 4.07 15.38
C LEU A 56 -16.27 4.24 15.78
N THR A 57 -16.87 5.38 15.45
CA THR A 57 -18.32 5.56 15.57
C THR A 57 -18.98 5.07 14.29
N PRO A 58 -19.84 4.03 14.36
CA PRO A 58 -20.61 3.59 13.20
C PRO A 58 -21.44 4.75 12.63
N ARG A 59 -21.51 4.84 11.31
CA ARG A 59 -22.36 5.83 10.64
C ARG A 59 -23.81 5.52 10.96
N THR A 60 -24.56 6.53 11.38
CA THR A 60 -25.99 6.42 11.72
C THR A 60 -26.90 6.11 10.54
N LYS A 61 -26.42 6.34 9.30
CA LYS A 61 -27.13 5.99 8.07
C LYS A 61 -26.25 5.13 7.17
N PRO A 62 -26.66 3.90 6.82
CA PRO A 62 -25.91 3.04 5.91
C PRO A 62 -25.77 3.70 4.53
N LEU A 63 -24.67 3.35 3.85
CA LEU A 63 -24.33 3.82 2.52
C LEU A 63 -25.26 3.17 1.48
N SER A 64 -26.51 3.64 1.33
CA SER A 64 -27.47 2.97 0.42
C SER A 64 -27.17 3.09 -1.08
N SER A 65 -26.22 3.95 -1.51
CA SER A 65 -25.92 4.13 -2.95
C SER A 65 -24.60 4.83 -3.26
N VAL A 66 -23.76 5.12 -2.27
CA VAL A 66 -22.62 6.03 -2.43
C VAL A 66 -21.33 5.25 -2.59
N VAL A 67 -20.50 5.65 -3.56
CA VAL A 67 -19.11 5.20 -3.65
C VAL A 67 -18.33 5.83 -2.49
N SER A 68 -17.77 5.01 -1.60
CA SER A 68 -16.83 5.48 -0.59
C SER A 68 -15.48 5.72 -1.26
N SER A 69 -15.02 6.97 -1.27
CA SER A 69 -13.65 7.30 -1.63
C SER A 69 -12.98 8.05 -0.49
N ASN A 70 -12.25 7.30 0.32
CA ASN A 70 -11.59 7.83 1.51
C ASN A 70 -10.11 7.44 1.52
N ILE A 71 -9.38 8.11 2.41
CA ILE A 71 -8.01 7.76 2.75
C ILE A 71 -8.01 7.30 4.19
N TRP A 72 -7.50 6.11 4.44
CA TRP A 72 -7.46 5.51 5.77
C TRP A 72 -6.04 5.15 6.15
N CYS A 73 -5.59 5.62 7.30
CA CYS A 73 -4.20 5.48 7.73
C CYS A 73 -4.06 4.40 8.79
N ALA A 74 -3.03 3.58 8.65
CA ALA A 74 -2.76 2.49 9.58
C ALA A 74 -1.97 3.00 10.78
N ALA A 75 -2.45 2.66 11.97
CA ALA A 75 -1.79 3.09 13.19
C ALA A 75 -0.48 2.35 13.43
N GLY A 76 0.50 3.08 13.93
CA GLY A 76 1.86 2.60 14.15
C GLY A 76 2.69 2.49 12.87
N SER A 77 2.21 2.98 11.73
CA SER A 77 2.97 2.99 10.48
C SER A 77 2.74 4.27 9.66
N ARG A 78 3.43 4.37 8.52
CA ARG A 78 3.22 5.39 7.48
C ARG A 78 2.29 4.88 6.37
N THR A 79 1.72 3.69 6.56
CA THR A 79 0.92 3.01 5.56
C THR A 79 -0.49 3.57 5.56
N TYR A 80 -1.06 3.78 4.39
CA TYR A 80 -2.44 4.16 4.22
C TYR A 80 -3.04 3.51 2.96
N VAL A 81 -4.36 3.39 2.95
CA VAL A 81 -5.11 2.93 1.80
C VAL A 81 -5.93 4.07 1.21
N VAL A 82 -5.98 4.13 -0.12
CA VAL A 82 -6.88 4.99 -0.87
C VAL A 82 -7.96 4.09 -1.44
N THR A 83 -9.20 4.26 -0.98
CA THR A 83 -10.29 3.34 -1.31
C THR A 83 -11.22 3.92 -2.37
N THR A 84 -11.79 3.04 -3.19
CA THR A 84 -12.92 3.34 -4.08
C THR A 84 -13.87 2.14 -4.00
N LEU A 85 -14.80 2.22 -3.05
CA LEU A 85 -15.59 1.08 -2.61
C LEU A 85 -17.09 1.34 -2.78
N THR A 86 -17.84 0.27 -3.00
CA THR A 86 -19.31 0.26 -3.12
C THR A 86 -19.91 -0.75 -2.15
N PRO A 87 -21.20 -0.61 -1.78
CA PRO A 87 -21.89 -1.60 -0.98
C PRO A 87 -21.74 -3.00 -1.57
N ALA A 88 -21.37 -3.94 -0.71
CA ALA A 88 -21.37 -5.37 -1.04
C ALA A 88 -22.75 -5.97 -0.80
N VAL A 89 -23.09 -6.98 -1.60
CA VAL A 89 -24.23 -7.88 -1.39
C VAL A 89 -23.95 -8.75 -0.16
N GLU A 90 -22.76 -9.35 -0.09
CA GLU A 90 -22.36 -10.26 1.00
C GLU A 90 -21.48 -9.55 2.03
N GLY A 91 -22.00 -8.46 2.59
CA GLY A 91 -21.23 -7.60 3.48
C GLY A 91 -20.56 -8.36 4.63
N SER A 92 -21.35 -9.09 5.43
CA SER A 92 -20.83 -9.83 6.59
C SER A 92 -19.75 -10.84 6.23
N ALA A 93 -19.87 -11.49 5.07
CA ALA A 93 -18.86 -12.40 4.55
C ALA A 93 -17.55 -11.66 4.23
N ILE A 94 -17.60 -10.42 3.75
CA ILE A 94 -16.41 -9.59 3.55
C ILE A 94 -15.73 -9.25 4.88
N LEU A 95 -16.47 -8.96 5.95
CA LEU A 95 -15.84 -8.72 7.25
C LEU A 95 -15.12 -9.96 7.78
N LEU A 96 -15.74 -11.14 7.64
CA LEU A 96 -15.10 -12.42 7.99
C LEU A 96 -13.90 -12.74 7.10
N LEU A 97 -13.98 -12.42 5.80
CA LEU A 97 -12.87 -12.51 4.86
C LEU A 97 -11.68 -11.67 5.32
N LEU A 98 -11.90 -10.40 5.68
CA LEU A 98 -10.83 -9.51 6.13
C LEU A 98 -10.24 -9.94 7.48
N ASP A 99 -11.08 -10.39 8.42
CA ASP A 99 -10.65 -10.89 9.73
C ASP A 99 -9.78 -12.15 9.61
N SER A 100 -10.24 -13.13 8.82
CA SER A 100 -9.48 -14.36 8.57
C SER A 100 -8.18 -14.10 7.80
N ALA A 101 -8.20 -13.21 6.80
CA ALA A 101 -7.01 -12.78 6.08
C ALA A 101 -6.01 -12.10 7.03
N TYR A 102 -6.48 -11.18 7.87
CA TYR A 102 -5.64 -10.48 8.85
C TYR A 102 -5.01 -11.45 9.84
N THR A 103 -5.79 -12.40 10.36
CA THR A 103 -5.31 -13.45 11.28
C THR A 103 -4.19 -14.29 10.64
N SER A 104 -4.35 -14.66 9.37
CA SER A 104 -3.32 -15.38 8.60
C SER A 104 -2.04 -14.56 8.47
N VAL A 105 -2.16 -13.27 8.14
CA VAL A 105 -1.00 -12.37 8.02
C VAL A 105 -0.31 -12.15 9.37
N MET A 106 -1.05 -11.95 10.45
CA MET A 106 -0.46 -11.83 11.79
C MET A 106 0.23 -13.12 12.24
N THR A 107 -0.34 -14.27 11.90
CA THR A 107 0.29 -15.58 12.14
C THR A 107 1.62 -15.68 11.39
N HIS A 108 1.67 -15.26 10.12
CA HIS A 108 2.92 -15.22 9.36
C HIS A 108 3.95 -14.30 10.03
N LEU A 109 3.58 -13.07 10.37
CA LEU A 109 4.48 -12.11 11.02
C LEU A 109 5.02 -12.62 12.36
N ASN A 110 4.20 -13.29 13.15
CA ASN A 110 4.61 -13.84 14.44
C ASN A 110 5.59 -15.01 14.30
N LEU A 111 5.42 -15.84 13.26
CA LEU A 111 6.24 -17.05 13.06
C LEU A 111 7.50 -16.78 12.25
N HIS A 112 7.46 -15.87 11.27
CA HIS A 112 8.51 -15.67 10.27
C HIS A 112 9.03 -14.24 10.22
N GLY A 113 8.40 -13.29 10.93
CA GLY A 113 8.74 -11.88 10.85
C GLY A 113 8.17 -11.20 9.60
N ASP A 114 8.58 -9.94 9.40
CA ASP A 114 8.23 -9.20 8.19
C ASP A 114 9.16 -9.58 7.02
N GLY A 115 8.67 -9.38 5.80
CA GLY A 115 9.37 -9.72 4.59
C GLY A 115 8.51 -9.52 3.35
N LEU A 116 9.09 -9.76 2.18
CA LEU A 116 8.37 -9.66 0.92
C LEU A 116 7.30 -10.75 0.81
N ILE A 117 6.15 -10.38 0.25
CA ILE A 117 5.15 -11.37 -0.14
C ILE A 117 5.71 -12.19 -1.30
N PRO A 118 5.78 -13.54 -1.18
CA PRO A 118 6.25 -14.40 -2.25
C PRO A 118 5.43 -14.21 -3.52
N GLY A 119 6.12 -14.06 -4.66
CA GLY A 119 5.49 -13.80 -5.95
C GLY A 119 4.82 -12.43 -6.09
N GLY A 120 4.89 -11.55 -5.07
CA GLY A 120 4.31 -10.21 -5.10
C GLY A 120 2.79 -10.17 -5.12
N VAL A 121 2.12 -11.30 -4.84
CA VAL A 121 0.66 -11.41 -4.90
C VAL A 121 0.14 -12.14 -3.66
N PHE A 122 -0.84 -11.52 -3.00
CA PHE A 122 -1.62 -12.13 -1.94
C PHE A 122 -3.05 -12.37 -2.42
N LYS A 123 -3.57 -13.58 -2.19
CA LYS A 123 -4.94 -13.98 -2.51
C LYS A 123 -5.53 -14.67 -1.29
N TRP A 124 -6.76 -14.31 -0.94
CA TRP A 124 -7.51 -14.93 0.13
C TRP A 124 -8.96 -15.12 -0.30
N ALA A 125 -9.48 -16.34 -0.14
CA ALA A 125 -10.85 -16.69 -0.47
C ALA A 125 -11.68 -16.73 0.81
N GLY A 126 -12.87 -16.12 0.77
CA GLY A 126 -13.84 -16.15 1.86
C GLY A 126 -15.03 -17.05 1.52
N SER A 127 -16.05 -17.00 2.37
CA SER A 127 -17.34 -17.65 2.08
C SER A 127 -18.12 -16.87 1.01
N ASP A 128 -19.18 -17.47 0.49
CA ASP A 128 -20.20 -16.78 -0.32
C ASP A 128 -19.64 -16.10 -1.59
N GLY A 129 -18.57 -16.66 -2.15
CA GLY A 129 -17.90 -16.12 -3.33
C GLY A 129 -17.13 -14.82 -3.07
N THR A 130 -16.84 -14.49 -1.81
CA THR A 130 -16.02 -13.33 -1.46
C THR A 130 -14.53 -13.62 -1.63
N GLY A 131 -13.76 -12.57 -1.90
CA GLY A 131 -12.32 -12.70 -1.97
C GLY A 131 -11.56 -11.38 -1.86
N LEU A 132 -10.31 -11.51 -1.45
CA LEU A 132 -9.34 -10.44 -1.33
C LEU A 132 -8.16 -10.77 -2.22
N LYS A 133 -7.75 -9.81 -3.04
CA LYS A 133 -6.54 -9.89 -3.85
C LYS A 133 -5.73 -8.62 -3.67
N MET A 134 -4.44 -8.75 -3.40
CA MET A 134 -3.51 -7.62 -3.30
C MET A 134 -2.26 -7.95 -4.11
N LEU A 135 -1.79 -6.97 -4.87
CA LEU A 135 -0.65 -7.12 -5.77
C LEU A 135 0.37 -6.01 -5.49
N ASN A 136 1.65 -6.35 -5.60
CA ASN A 136 2.74 -5.40 -5.67
C ASN A 136 2.54 -4.43 -6.85
N ALA A 137 2.78 -3.14 -6.62
CA ALA A 137 2.73 -2.11 -7.65
C ALA A 137 4.10 -1.94 -8.33
N ASN A 138 4.28 -2.50 -9.53
CA ASN A 138 5.38 -2.19 -10.46
C ASN A 138 6.78 -2.07 -9.83
N SER A 139 7.20 -3.06 -9.05
CA SER A 139 8.51 -3.15 -8.37
C SER A 139 8.63 -2.42 -7.03
N HIS A 140 7.54 -1.88 -6.47
CA HIS A 140 7.52 -1.37 -5.12
C HIS A 140 7.08 -2.46 -4.12
N GLN A 141 7.94 -2.74 -3.17
CA GLN A 141 7.86 -3.93 -2.33
C GLN A 141 6.65 -3.93 -1.39
N LEU A 142 5.70 -4.85 -1.64
CA LEU A 142 4.63 -5.17 -0.70
C LEU A 142 5.14 -6.19 0.32
N THR A 143 5.23 -5.78 1.59
CA THR A 143 5.64 -6.65 2.71
C THR A 143 4.43 -7.19 3.47
N TRP A 144 4.64 -8.23 4.29
CA TRP A 144 3.63 -8.77 5.19
C TRP A 144 3.13 -7.73 6.21
N GLY A 145 4.01 -6.86 6.70
CA GLY A 145 3.66 -5.76 7.59
C GLY A 145 2.74 -4.75 6.92
N VAL A 146 3.07 -4.32 5.70
CA VAL A 146 2.23 -3.41 4.89
C VAL A 146 0.89 -4.06 4.55
N LEU A 147 0.89 -5.35 4.20
CA LEU A 147 -0.31 -6.13 3.91
C LEU A 147 -1.25 -6.15 5.13
N GLY A 148 -0.74 -6.50 6.31
CA GLY A 148 -1.51 -6.52 7.54
C GLY A 148 -2.05 -5.14 7.92
N ALA A 149 -1.25 -4.09 7.75
CA ALA A 149 -1.65 -2.72 7.97
C ALA A 149 -2.82 -2.31 7.06
N ALA A 150 -2.75 -2.65 5.76
CA ALA A 150 -3.79 -2.36 4.78
C ALA A 150 -5.10 -3.12 5.06
N ILE A 151 -5.04 -4.43 5.37
CA ILE A 151 -6.22 -5.23 5.71
C ILE A 151 -6.93 -4.67 6.95
N ASN A 152 -6.16 -4.33 8.00
CA ASN A 152 -6.71 -3.77 9.22
C ASN A 152 -7.51 -2.47 8.96
N VAL A 153 -6.94 -1.52 8.22
CA VAL A 153 -7.64 -0.24 7.95
C VAL A 153 -8.84 -0.41 7.03
N LEU A 154 -8.82 -1.37 6.10
CA LEU A 154 -10.00 -1.72 5.30
C LEU A 154 -11.13 -2.24 6.19
N GLY A 155 -10.82 -3.14 7.14
CA GLY A 155 -11.79 -3.62 8.12
C GLY A 155 -12.38 -2.49 8.95
N GLN A 156 -11.55 -1.55 9.42
CA GLN A 156 -12.01 -0.38 10.17
C GLN A 156 -12.92 0.55 9.34
N GLU A 157 -12.61 0.76 8.06
CA GLU A 157 -13.47 1.54 7.17
C GLU A 157 -14.84 0.89 7.03
N MET A 158 -14.88 -0.41 6.78
CA MET A 158 -16.12 -1.15 6.59
C MET A 158 -16.97 -1.19 7.87
N LEU A 159 -16.35 -1.38 9.03
CA LEU A 159 -17.03 -1.28 10.34
C LEU A 159 -17.62 0.11 10.57
N ARG A 160 -16.88 1.17 10.23
CA ARG A 160 -17.37 2.55 10.39
C ARG A 160 -18.57 2.84 9.49
N LEU A 161 -18.59 2.30 8.28
CA LEU A 161 -19.65 2.60 7.30
C LEU A 161 -20.95 1.84 7.55
N GLY A 162 -20.94 0.81 8.42
CA GLY A 162 -22.15 0.15 8.91
C GLY A 162 -22.94 -0.63 7.87
N THR A 163 -22.35 -0.92 6.70
CA THR A 163 -23.05 -1.53 5.55
C THR A 163 -22.87 -3.04 5.43
N GLY A 164 -22.47 -3.71 6.49
CA GLY A 164 -22.16 -5.13 6.44
C GLY A 164 -20.79 -5.41 5.80
N GLY A 165 -20.36 -4.70 4.76
CA GLY A 165 -19.07 -4.85 4.09
C GLY A 165 -19.05 -4.05 2.78
N LEU A 166 -17.89 -3.93 2.14
CA LEU A 166 -17.75 -3.19 0.88
C LEU A 166 -16.86 -3.93 -0.13
N ARG A 167 -17.12 -3.70 -1.41
CA ARG A 167 -16.34 -4.23 -2.53
C ARG A 167 -15.77 -3.12 -3.39
N GLY A 168 -14.69 -3.43 -4.10
CA GLY A 168 -14.06 -2.51 -5.04
C GLY A 168 -12.55 -2.51 -4.91
N TYR A 169 -11.95 -1.46 -5.46
CA TYR A 169 -10.50 -1.34 -5.59
C TYR A 169 -9.93 -0.42 -4.53
N PHE A 170 -8.66 -0.65 -4.21
CA PHE A 170 -7.90 0.23 -3.35
C PHE A 170 -6.42 0.24 -3.74
N THR A 171 -5.76 1.34 -3.41
CA THR A 171 -4.31 1.50 -3.53
C THR A 171 -3.69 1.51 -2.14
N ILE A 172 -2.54 0.87 -1.99
CA ILE A 172 -1.76 0.80 -0.75
C ILE A 172 -0.52 1.66 -0.93
N VAL A 173 -0.33 2.61 -0.03
CA VAL A 173 0.80 3.52 -0.05
C VAL A 173 1.51 3.44 1.30
N ASP A 174 2.83 3.36 1.28
CA ASP A 174 3.65 3.46 2.50
C ASP A 174 4.56 4.69 2.41
N GLY A 175 4.32 5.66 3.28
CA GLY A 175 4.92 6.99 3.16
C GLY A 175 4.50 7.68 1.88
N GLU A 176 5.46 7.88 0.97
CA GLU A 176 5.24 8.53 -0.32
C GLU A 176 5.16 7.53 -1.49
N THR A 177 5.35 6.24 -1.21
CA THR A 177 5.51 5.20 -2.22
C THR A 177 4.27 4.34 -2.32
N GLU A 178 3.68 4.27 -3.52
CA GLU A 178 2.67 3.26 -3.81
C GLU A 178 3.35 1.89 -3.83
N VAL A 179 2.94 1.00 -2.94
CA VAL A 179 3.55 -0.33 -2.72
C VAL A 179 2.64 -1.46 -3.19
N GLY A 180 1.37 -1.18 -3.41
CA GLY A 180 0.45 -2.18 -3.94
C GLY A 180 -0.91 -1.67 -4.32
N THR A 181 -1.67 -2.54 -4.95
CA THR A 181 -3.08 -2.36 -5.26
C THR A 181 -3.86 -3.56 -4.75
N GLY A 182 -5.17 -3.41 -4.58
CA GLY A 182 -5.99 -4.55 -4.24
C GLY A 182 -7.45 -4.41 -4.63
N LEU A 183 -8.14 -5.53 -4.49
CA LEU A 183 -9.53 -5.75 -4.83
C LEU A 183 -10.17 -6.59 -3.71
N VAL A 184 -11.25 -6.08 -3.14
CA VAL A 184 -12.20 -6.88 -2.36
C VAL A 184 -13.44 -7.09 -3.23
N PHE A 185 -13.93 -8.31 -3.34
CA PHE A 185 -15.07 -8.66 -4.17
C PHE A 185 -16.02 -9.64 -3.49
N ASP A 186 -17.25 -9.69 -3.99
CA ASP A 186 -18.31 -10.64 -3.65
C ASP A 186 -19.04 -11.09 -4.93
N GLY A 187 -19.59 -12.31 -4.90
CA GLY A 187 -20.25 -12.93 -6.03
C GLY A 187 -19.34 -13.82 -6.89
N TRP A 188 -19.94 -14.86 -7.45
CA TRP A 188 -19.26 -15.93 -8.20
C TRP A 188 -18.85 -15.54 -9.64
N GLU A 189 -19.26 -14.36 -10.10
CA GLU A 189 -19.05 -13.90 -11.47
C GLU A 189 -17.95 -12.83 -11.53
N LEU A 190 -16.75 -13.25 -11.98
CA LEU A 190 -15.62 -12.46 -12.51
C LEU A 190 -14.55 -11.91 -11.52
N ARG A 191 -13.40 -12.61 -11.42
CA ARG A 191 -12.07 -12.21 -12.00
C ARG A 191 -10.89 -12.96 -11.35
N LEU A 192 -10.79 -14.26 -11.66
CA LEU A 192 -9.52 -15.00 -11.58
C LEU A 192 -8.68 -14.91 -12.87
N ARG A 193 -8.99 -13.96 -13.78
CA ARG A 193 -8.15 -13.68 -14.95
C ARG A 193 -7.26 -12.45 -14.67
N GLY A 194 -5.96 -12.70 -14.61
CA GLY A 194 -4.87 -11.75 -14.36
C GLY A 194 -4.03 -12.18 -13.18
#